data_AF-A0AA42CMW9-F1
#
_entry.id   AF-A0AA42CMW9-F1
#
_cell.length_a   1.000
_cell.length_b   1.000
_cell.length_c   1.000
_cell.angle_alpha   90.00
_cell.angle_beta   90.00
_cell.angle_gamma   90.00
#
_symmetry.space_group_name_H-M   'P 1'
#
loop_
_entity.id
_entity.type
_entity.pdbx_description
1 polymer ?
#
loop_
_entity_poly.entity_id
_entity_poly.type
_entity_poly.pdbx_seq_one_letter_code
_entity_poly.pdbx_strand_id
1 'polypeptide(L)'
;MRPRSEPDPIFLPDAEIAKRVSMSQAQWEATAVVLERSGLPKRDPLFNNQRCWPSVRAFLFRRSGHADPTAEASSIVENLDAFRTPRRRRAGT
;
A
#
# COMPACT_ATOMS: atom_id res chain seq x y z
N MET A 1 16.94 11.29 -19.20
CA MET A 1 17.01 11.48 -17.73
C MET A 1 15.59 11.34 -17.20
N ARG A 2 15.24 10.24 -16.52
CA ARG A 2 13.92 10.17 -15.86
C ARG A 2 13.96 11.12 -14.68
N PRO A 3 12.96 12.01 -14.48
CA PRO A 3 12.88 12.77 -13.24
C PRO A 3 12.89 11.78 -12.08
N ARG A 4 13.63 12.11 -11.02
CA ARG A 4 13.56 11.34 -9.78
C ARG A 4 12.13 11.52 -9.27
N SER A 5 11.30 10.49 -9.42
CA SER A 5 9.93 10.54 -8.93
C SER A 5 9.98 10.89 -7.45
N GLU A 6 9.52 12.08 -7.10
CA GLU A 6 9.35 12.44 -5.70
C GLU A 6 8.35 11.47 -5.07
N PRO A 7 8.62 11.02 -3.84
CA PRO A 7 7.70 10.12 -3.16
C PRO A 7 6.34 10.81 -3.03
N ASP A 8 5.28 10.10 -3.42
CA ASP A 8 3.91 10.60 -3.31
C ASP A 8 3.60 11.01 -1.85
N PRO A 9 2.83 12.08 -1.63
CA PRO A 9 2.35 12.43 -0.30
C PRO A 9 1.55 11.28 0.30
N ILE A 10 1.74 11.03 1.60
CA ILE A 10 1.04 9.95 2.33
C ILE A 10 -0.44 10.27 2.48
N PHE A 11 -0.75 11.53 2.79
CA PHE A 11 -2.12 12.03 2.94
C PHE A 11 -2.47 12.93 1.76
N LEU A 12 -3.64 12.69 1.19
CA LEU A 12 -4.16 13.48 0.08
C LEU A 12 -5.58 13.95 0.36
N PRO A 13 -5.93 15.16 -0.09
CA PRO A 13 -7.32 15.59 -0.13
C PRO A 13 -8.09 14.79 -1.19
N ASP A 14 -9.41 14.69 -1.01
CA ASP A 14 -10.28 13.94 -1.92
C ASP A 14 -10.23 14.45 -3.37
N ALA A 15 -9.98 15.75 -3.58
CA ALA A 15 -9.81 16.32 -4.91
C ALA A 15 -8.59 15.74 -5.66
N GLU A 16 -7.48 15.51 -4.97
CA GLU A 16 -6.28 14.90 -5.56
C GLU A 16 -6.45 13.40 -5.78
N ILE A 17 -7.14 12.72 -4.85
CA ILE A 17 -7.48 11.31 -5.03
C ILE A 17 -8.39 11.13 -6.25
N ALA A 18 -9.41 11.97 -6.40
CA ALA A 18 -10.32 11.97 -7.55
C ALA A 18 -9.56 12.10 -8.88
N LYS A 19 -8.60 13.03 -8.97
CA LYS A 19 -7.73 13.18 -10.14
C LYS A 19 -6.95 11.89 -10.44
N ARG A 20 -6.40 11.22 -9.42
CA ARG A 20 -5.63 9.97 -9.59
C ARG A 20 -6.47 8.81 -10.07
N VAL A 21 -7.73 8.74 -9.65
CA VAL A 21 -8.68 7.72 -10.15
C VAL A 21 -9.42 8.17 -11.42
N SER A 22 -9.04 9.31 -12.01
CA SER A 22 -9.66 9.89 -13.21
C SER A 22 -11.18 10.13 -13.07
N MET A 23 -11.61 10.60 -11.91
CA MET A 23 -13.00 10.97 -11.62
C MET A 23 -13.11 12.44 -11.19
N SER A 24 -14.30 13.02 -11.28
CA SER A 24 -14.56 14.33 -10.66
C SER A 24 -14.60 14.22 -9.13
N GLN A 25 -14.33 15.33 -8.43
CA GLN A 25 -14.37 15.34 -6.97
C GLN A 25 -15.74 14.91 -6.43
N ALA A 26 -16.83 15.41 -7.00
CA ALA A 26 -18.19 15.06 -6.58
C ALA A 26 -18.49 13.55 -6.79
N GLN A 27 -18.03 12.98 -7.91
CA GLN A 27 -18.18 11.55 -8.17
C GLN A 27 -17.39 10.71 -7.18
N TRP A 28 -16.15 11.13 -6.87
CA TRP A 28 -15.33 10.46 -5.88
C TRP A 28 -15.96 10.53 -4.50
N GLU A 29 -16.48 11.67 -4.06
CA GLU A 29 -17.13 11.80 -2.76
C GLU A 29 -18.35 10.88 -2.63
N ALA A 30 -19.22 10.84 -3.64
CA ALA A 30 -20.37 9.94 -3.65
C ALA A 30 -19.93 8.46 -3.63
N THR A 31 -18.90 8.12 -4.41
CA THR A 31 -18.35 6.77 -4.46
C THR A 31 -17.69 6.38 -3.14
N ALA A 32 -16.92 7.29 -2.54
CA ALA A 32 -16.22 7.08 -1.28
C ALA A 32 -17.17 6.72 -0.15
N VAL A 33 -18.35 7.36 -0.06
CA VAL A 33 -19.39 7.02 0.93
C VAL A 33 -19.83 5.56 0.81
N VAL A 34 -19.98 5.05 -0.42
CA VAL A 34 -20.34 3.65 -0.66
C VAL A 34 -19.16 2.72 -0.33
N LEU A 35 -17.95 3.10 -0.73
CA LEU A 35 -16.73 2.32 -0.49
C LEU A 35 -16.35 2.26 1.00
N GLU A 36 -16.64 3.30 1.79
CA GLU A 36 -16.41 3.31 3.24
C GLU A 36 -17.18 2.20 3.94
N ARG A 37 -18.38 1.85 3.45
CA ARG A 37 -19.15 0.70 3.95
C ARG A 37 -18.48 -0.64 3.64
N SER A 38 -17.63 -0.67 2.62
CA SER A 38 -16.85 -1.85 2.21
C SER A 38 -15.44 -1.88 2.82
N GLY A 39 -15.07 -0.89 3.64
CA GLY A 39 -13.75 -0.82 4.29
C GLY A 39 -12.76 0.16 3.65
N LEU A 40 -13.21 1.11 2.82
CA LEU A 40 -12.34 2.21 2.38
C LEU A 40 -11.87 3.03 3.60
N PRO A 41 -10.58 3.42 3.67
CA PRO A 41 -10.06 4.29 4.72
C PRO A 41 -10.83 5.61 4.81
N LYS A 42 -11.28 5.95 6.03
CA LYS A 42 -11.97 7.22 6.34
C LYS A 42 -10.98 8.40 6.31
N ARG A 43 -11.53 9.61 6.27
CA ARG A 43 -10.76 10.84 6.47
C ARG A 43 -10.20 10.89 7.88
N ASP A 44 -8.95 11.31 8.03
CA ASP A 44 -8.29 11.43 9.31
C ASP A 44 -8.39 12.88 9.82
N PRO A 45 -9.06 13.13 10.96
CA PRO A 45 -9.21 14.48 11.50
C PRO A 45 -7.89 15.11 11.95
N LEU A 46 -6.86 14.31 12.26
CA LEU A 46 -5.54 14.80 12.68
C LEU A 46 -4.71 15.32 11.50
N PHE A 47 -4.98 14.83 10.29
CA PHE A 47 -4.26 15.20 9.07
C PHE A 47 -5.12 16.08 8.15
N ASN A 48 -5.77 17.08 8.72
CA ASN A 48 -6.59 18.06 7.98
C ASN A 48 -7.73 17.40 7.17
N ASN A 49 -8.35 16.36 7.74
CA ASN A 49 -9.45 15.61 7.13
C ASN A 49 -9.10 14.94 5.77
N GLN A 50 -7.83 14.57 5.59
CA GLN A 50 -7.32 13.91 4.40
C GLN A 50 -7.36 12.39 4.53
N ARG A 51 -7.26 11.67 3.40
CA ARG A 51 -7.20 10.21 3.40
C ARG A 51 -5.78 9.73 3.13
N CYS A 52 -5.41 8.64 3.80
CA CYS A 52 -4.15 7.95 3.57
C CYS A 52 -4.17 7.28 2.18
N TRP A 53 -3.44 7.86 1.22
CA TRP A 53 -3.41 7.40 -0.16
C TRP A 53 -2.89 5.96 -0.32
N PRO A 54 -1.79 5.54 0.34
CA PRO A 54 -1.33 4.15 0.27
C PRO A 54 -2.43 3.15 0.66
N SER A 55 -3.23 3.48 1.66
CA SER A 55 -4.33 2.63 2.13
C SER A 55 -5.50 2.60 1.13
N VAL A 56 -5.86 3.76 0.56
CA VAL A 56 -6.89 3.87 -0.47
C VAL A 56 -6.47 3.10 -1.72
N ARG A 57 -5.22 3.25 -2.16
CA ARG A 57 -4.64 2.53 -3.29
C ARG A 57 -4.69 1.03 -3.06
N ALA A 58 -4.17 0.54 -1.93
CA ALA A 58 -4.20 -0.88 -1.61
C ALA A 58 -5.63 -1.46 -1.61
N PHE A 59 -6.61 -0.71 -1.08
CA PHE A 59 -8.01 -1.10 -1.14
C PHE A 59 -8.54 -1.20 -2.59
N LEU A 60 -8.24 -0.23 -3.44
CA LEU A 60 -8.67 -0.23 -4.84
C LEU A 60 -8.02 -1.37 -5.64
N PHE A 61 -6.74 -1.65 -5.41
CA PHE A 61 -6.03 -2.77 -6.03
C PHE A 61 -6.67 -4.11 -5.62
N ARG A 62 -6.88 -4.33 -4.31
CA ARG A 62 -7.56 -5.54 -3.80
C ARG A 62 -8.95 -5.71 -4.39
N ARG A 63 -9.74 -4.62 -4.48
CA ARG A 63 -11.07 -4.63 -5.09
C ARG A 63 -11.04 -4.97 -6.58
N SER A 64 -9.98 -4.56 -7.28
CA SER A 64 -9.78 -4.84 -8.69
C SER A 64 -9.18 -6.23 -8.95
N GLY A 65 -8.94 -7.02 -7.90
CA GLY A 65 -8.28 -8.33 -7.99
C GLY A 65 -6.78 -8.26 -8.31
N HIS A 66 -6.15 -7.10 -8.16
CA HIS A 66 -4.72 -6.91 -8.40
C HIS A 66 -3.96 -6.84 -7.07
N ALA A 67 -2.75 -7.38 -7.05
CA ALA A 67 -1.83 -7.15 -5.93
C ALA A 67 -1.39 -5.69 -5.91
N ASP A 68 -1.34 -5.08 -4.72
CA ASP A 68 -0.76 -3.74 -4.60
C ASP A 68 0.76 -3.85 -4.81
N PRO A 69 1.33 -3.18 -5.82
CA PRO A 69 2.73 -3.35 -6.17
C PRO A 69 3.69 -2.78 -5.11
N THR A 70 3.19 -2.07 -4.09
CA THR A 70 3.98 -1.61 -2.95
C THR A 70 3.97 -2.64 -1.81
N ALA A 71 2.97 -3.51 -1.74
CA ALA A 71 2.94 -4.64 -0.80
C ALA A 71 3.97 -5.73 -1.15
N GLU A 72 4.32 -5.88 -2.43
CA GLU A 72 5.38 -6.80 -2.93
C GLU A 72 6.76 -6.51 -2.30
N ALA A 73 6.97 -5.32 -1.71
CA ALA A 73 8.21 -5.03 -0.99
C ALA A 73 8.33 -5.76 0.37
N SER A 74 7.25 -6.37 0.88
CA SER A 74 7.29 -7.14 2.13
C SER A 74 7.57 -8.64 1.96
N SER A 75 7.76 -9.15 0.73
CA SER A 75 8.10 -10.57 0.54
C SER A 75 9.62 -10.83 0.56
N ILE A 76 10.34 -10.23 1.51
CA ILE A 76 11.57 -10.86 2.04
C ILE A 76 11.13 -11.81 3.14
N VAL A 77 10.45 -12.89 2.76
CA VAL A 77 10.24 -14.04 3.63
C VAL A 77 11.48 -14.93 3.52
N GLU A 78 12.36 -14.77 4.52
CA GLU A 78 13.21 -15.80 5.12
C GLU A 78 13.87 -16.85 4.21
N ASN A 79 15.11 -16.57 3.79
CA ASN A 79 16.12 -17.63 3.72
C ASN A 79 16.81 -17.74 5.09
N LEU A 80 16.05 -18.11 6.14
CA LEU A 80 16.59 -18.33 7.49
C LEU A 80 17.23 -19.73 7.65
N ASP A 81 17.17 -20.58 6.63
CA ASP A 81 17.72 -21.94 6.66
C ASP A 81 19.19 -22.05 6.21
N ALA A 82 19.78 -20.99 5.64
CA ALA A 82 21.16 -21.03 5.14
C ALA A 82 22.25 -21.00 6.24
N PHE A 83 21.91 -20.71 7.50
CA PHE A 83 22.88 -20.63 8.61
C PHE A 83 22.93 -21.87 9.52
N ARG A 84 22.17 -22.93 9.22
CA ARG A 84 22.37 -24.22 9.90
C ARG A 84 23.62 -24.91 9.35
N THR A 85 24.76 -24.51 9.90
CA THR A 85 26.07 -25.10 9.62
C THR A 85 26.04 -26.62 9.85
N PRO A 86 26.60 -27.46 8.96
CA PRO A 86 26.84 -28.86 9.30
C PRO A 86 27.89 -28.93 10.41
N ARG A 87 27.46 -29.32 11.61
CA ARG A 87 28.34 -29.56 12.76
C ARG A 87 29.24 -30.75 12.44
N ARG A 88 30.45 -30.46 11.95
CA ARG A 88 31.53 -31.40 11.64
C ARG A 88 31.78 -32.30 12.85
N ARG A 89 31.26 -33.54 12.84
CA ARG A 89 31.65 -34.57 13.82
C ARG A 89 33.09 -34.97 13.49
N ARG A 90 34.02 -34.52 14.33
CA ARG A 90 35.33 -35.17 14.47
C ARG A 90 35.06 -36.57 15.02
N ALA A 91 35.26 -37.60 14.20
CA ALA A 91 35.46 -38.96 14.68
C ALA A 91 36.97 -39.16 14.73
N GLY A 92 37.51 -39.29 15.94
CA GLY A 92 38.82 -39.89 16.16
C GLY A 92 38.65 -41.38 16.37
N THR A 93 39.60 -42.16 15.88
CA THR A 93 40.22 -43.31 16.53
C THR A 93 41.55 -43.53 15.82
#